data_AF-T2ISD7-F1
#
_entry.id   AF-T2ISD7-F1
#
_cell.length_a   1.000
_cell.length_b   1.000
_cell.length_c   1.000
_cell.angle_alpha   90.00
_cell.angle_beta   90.00
_cell.angle_gamma   90.00
#
_symmetry.space_group_name_H-M   'P 1'
#
loop_
_entity.id
_entity.type
_entity.pdbx_description
1 polymer ?
#
loop_
_entity_poly.entity_id
_entity_poly.type
_entity_poly.pdbx_seq_one_letter_code
_entity_poly.pdbx_strand_id
1 'polypeptide(L)'
;MAENNWQNFLKNIGEWRGSFTKISPQGEILDSTLSIINLEGLEDNKLVKFRLRRFGGNSYDETPTQDYGQEYRSLGRQIIFFETGTFSKGSFQLAPFADFGSEFGFIEGDRRLRCVLLYDRQNELSSITLIREFRSGSNAQERPPLTLEQLLGTWQGKAYTAYRDLRPTDKFETSLEVKKN
;
A
#
# COMPACT_ATOMS: atom_id res chain seq x y z
N MET A 1 6.58 2.10 16.97
CA MET A 1 7.77 1.47 16.38
C MET A 1 7.38 0.12 15.75
N ALA A 2 8.20 -0.48 14.87
CA ALA A 2 7.77 -1.62 14.01
C ALA A 2 7.67 -2.99 14.72
N GLU A 3 8.27 -3.12 15.90
CA GLU A 3 8.29 -4.35 16.72
C GLU A 3 6.90 -4.80 17.18
N ASN A 4 5.90 -3.90 17.18
CA ASN A 4 4.51 -4.23 17.48
C ASN A 4 3.67 -4.36 16.20
N ASN A 5 4.13 -5.23 15.30
CA ASN A 5 3.63 -5.33 13.92
C ASN A 5 2.09 -5.55 13.84
N TRP A 6 1.52 -6.36 14.73
CA TRP A 6 0.06 -6.56 14.80
C TRP A 6 -0.68 -5.27 15.15
N GLN A 7 -0.26 -4.55 16.19
CA GLN A 7 -0.91 -3.31 16.60
C GLN A 7 -0.79 -2.21 15.53
N ASN A 8 0.33 -2.20 14.81
CA ASN A 8 0.54 -1.29 13.68
C ASN A 8 -0.38 -1.64 12.50
N PHE A 9 -0.58 -2.94 12.22
CA PHE A 9 -1.56 -3.39 11.24
C PHE A 9 -2.98 -2.93 11.58
N LEU A 10 -3.39 -2.98 12.85
CA LEU A 10 -4.72 -2.56 13.29
C LEU A 10 -5.04 -1.08 12.97
N LYS A 11 -4.03 -0.23 12.72
CA LYS A 11 -4.24 1.16 12.24
C LYS A 11 -4.93 1.23 10.88
N ASN A 12 -4.95 0.12 10.14
CA ASN A 12 -5.60 0.00 8.85
C ASN A 12 -7.06 -0.44 8.92
N ILE A 13 -7.61 -0.75 10.10
CA ILE A 13 -9.03 -1.12 10.28
C ILE A 13 -9.95 -0.03 9.70
N GLY A 14 -11.03 -0.47 9.07
CA GLY A 14 -12.06 0.38 8.48
C GLY A 14 -12.47 -0.06 7.07
N GLU A 15 -13.49 0.63 6.55
CA GLU A 15 -13.87 0.53 5.14
C GLU A 15 -13.12 1.60 4.33
N TRP A 16 -12.45 1.15 3.29
CA TRP A 16 -11.64 1.94 2.38
C TRP A 16 -12.20 1.81 0.96
N ARG A 17 -12.59 2.93 0.37
CA ARG A 17 -13.13 3.00 -1.00
C ARG A 17 -12.09 3.64 -1.92
N GLY A 18 -11.91 3.06 -3.09
CA GLY A 18 -10.86 3.50 -3.99
C GLY A 18 -10.85 2.78 -5.32
N SER A 19 -9.70 2.76 -5.97
CA SER A 19 -9.47 2.01 -7.20
C SER A 19 -8.13 1.30 -7.21
N PHE A 20 -8.05 0.21 -7.95
CA PHE A 20 -6.80 -0.42 -8.39
C PHE A 20 -6.52 0.08 -9.80
N THR A 21 -5.53 0.96 -9.95
CA THR A 21 -5.16 1.54 -11.24
C THR A 21 -3.85 0.93 -11.72
N LYS A 22 -3.88 0.21 -12.83
CA LYS A 22 -2.71 -0.39 -13.46
C LYS A 22 -2.02 0.65 -14.36
N ILE A 23 -0.72 0.76 -14.20
CA ILE A 23 0.13 1.72 -14.89
C ILE A 23 1.28 0.97 -15.56
N SER A 24 1.60 1.36 -16.80
CA SER A 24 2.75 0.83 -17.53
C SER A 24 4.08 1.28 -16.87
N PRO A 25 5.21 0.63 -17.17
CA PRO A 25 6.52 1.10 -16.73
C PRO A 25 6.85 2.55 -17.16
N GLN A 26 6.19 3.04 -18.22
CA GLN A 26 6.34 4.39 -18.76
C GLN A 26 5.40 5.41 -18.10
N GLY A 27 4.54 4.99 -17.17
CA GLY A 27 3.62 5.88 -16.46
C GLY A 27 2.24 6.05 -17.11
N GLU A 28 1.92 5.25 -18.14
CA GLU A 28 0.60 5.31 -18.80
C GLU A 28 -0.45 4.54 -18.01
N ILE A 29 -1.63 5.11 -17.81
CA ILE A 29 -2.75 4.41 -17.18
C ILE A 29 -3.33 3.41 -18.18
N LEU A 30 -3.31 2.13 -17.82
CA LEU A 30 -3.79 1.04 -18.67
C LEU A 30 -5.22 0.62 -18.33
N ASP A 31 -5.53 0.56 -17.03
CA ASP A 31 -6.84 0.16 -16.52
C ASP A 31 -7.06 0.72 -15.11
N SER A 32 -8.32 0.87 -14.70
CA SER A 32 -8.68 1.26 -13.34
C SER A 32 -9.99 0.62 -12.89
N THR A 33 -9.91 -0.27 -11.90
CA THR A 33 -11.08 -0.95 -11.34
C THR A 33 -11.47 -0.36 -9.99
N LEU A 34 -12.74 0.02 -9.80
CA LEU A 34 -13.24 0.45 -8.50
C LEU A 34 -13.20 -0.68 -7.48
N SER A 35 -12.94 -0.34 -6.21
CA SER A 35 -12.83 -1.32 -5.14
C SER A 35 -13.25 -0.80 -3.77
N ILE A 36 -13.71 -1.72 -2.93
CA ILE A 36 -13.90 -1.50 -1.50
C ILE A 36 -13.11 -2.57 -0.74
N ILE A 37 -12.25 -2.12 0.17
CA ILE A 37 -11.55 -2.97 1.13
C ILE A 37 -12.13 -2.71 2.52
N ASN A 38 -12.58 -3.77 3.17
CA ASN A 38 -12.99 -3.72 4.57
C ASN A 38 -12.02 -4.52 5.43
N LEU A 39 -11.52 -3.90 6.49
CA LEU A 39 -10.74 -4.53 7.55
C LEU A 39 -11.52 -4.36 8.86
N GLU A 40 -12.08 -5.44 9.37
CA GLU A 40 -12.90 -5.44 10.59
C GLU A 40 -12.18 -6.19 11.70
N GLY A 41 -11.93 -5.52 12.82
CA GLY A 41 -11.40 -6.14 14.03
C GLY A 41 -12.51 -6.82 14.82
N LEU A 42 -12.30 -8.09 15.16
CA LEU A 42 -13.19 -8.93 15.97
C LEU A 42 -12.42 -9.51 17.16
N GLU A 43 -13.15 -10.04 18.15
CA GLU A 43 -12.56 -10.69 19.33
C GLU A 43 -11.51 -9.80 20.02
N ASP A 44 -11.87 -8.54 20.30
CA ASP A 44 -10.95 -7.51 20.84
C ASP A 44 -9.70 -7.30 19.97
N ASN A 45 -9.90 -7.25 18.64
CA ASN A 45 -8.86 -7.11 17.62
C ASN A 45 -7.82 -8.24 17.60
N LYS A 46 -8.16 -9.44 18.10
CA LYS A 46 -7.33 -10.66 17.95
C LYS A 46 -7.57 -11.37 16.62
N LEU A 47 -8.67 -11.05 15.95
CA LEU A 47 -8.97 -11.49 14.59
C LEU A 47 -9.31 -10.27 13.75
N VAL A 48 -8.79 -10.22 12.51
CA VAL A 48 -9.20 -9.24 11.52
C VAL A 48 -9.82 -9.95 10.31
N LYS A 49 -11.06 -9.59 9.99
CA LYS A 49 -11.69 -9.99 8.72
C LYS A 49 -11.33 -8.99 7.64
N PHE A 50 -10.63 -9.46 6.63
CA PHE A 50 -10.38 -8.75 5.39
C PHE A 50 -11.41 -9.15 4.34
N ARG A 51 -11.98 -8.17 3.65
CA ARG A 51 -12.81 -8.38 2.47
C ARG A 51 -12.46 -7.37 1.40
N LEU A 52 -12.20 -7.85 0.18
CA LEU A 52 -11.98 -7.05 -1.01
C LEU A 52 -13.14 -7.28 -1.98
N ARG A 53 -13.78 -6.20 -2.39
CA ARG A 53 -14.77 -6.16 -3.47
C ARG A 53 -14.22 -5.33 -4.61
N ARG A 54 -14.35 -5.80 -5.85
CA ARG A 54 -14.02 -5.04 -7.07
C ARG A 54 -15.25 -4.91 -7.94
N PHE A 55 -15.39 -3.78 -8.62
CA PHE A 55 -16.57 -3.42 -9.40
C PHE A 55 -16.14 -3.14 -10.84
N GLY A 56 -16.79 -3.78 -11.80
CA GLY A 56 -16.46 -3.69 -13.21
C GLY A 56 -17.06 -2.46 -13.91
N GLY A 57 -18.13 -1.89 -13.36
CA GLY A 57 -18.69 -0.62 -13.83
C GLY A 57 -18.17 0.58 -13.05
N ASN A 58 -18.93 1.66 -13.11
CA ASN A 58 -18.52 2.98 -12.63
C ASN A 58 -19.15 3.35 -11.27
N SER A 59 -19.85 2.42 -10.62
CA SER A 59 -20.50 2.64 -9.32
C SER A 59 -20.19 1.53 -8.31
N TYR A 60 -20.15 1.93 -7.03
CA TYR A 60 -20.06 1.01 -5.89
C TYR A 60 -21.38 0.33 -5.55
N ASP A 61 -22.50 0.79 -6.14
CA ASP A 61 -23.83 0.22 -5.91
C ASP A 61 -24.11 -1.00 -6.82
N GLU A 62 -23.23 -1.26 -7.78
CA GLU A 62 -23.32 -2.43 -8.66
C GLU A 62 -22.88 -3.71 -7.95
N THR A 63 -23.27 -4.87 -8.50
CA THR A 63 -22.77 -6.16 -8.03
C THR A 63 -21.24 -6.26 -8.25
N PRO A 64 -20.45 -6.59 -7.21
CA PRO A 64 -19.02 -6.78 -7.39
C PRO A 64 -18.71 -7.88 -8.42
N THR A 65 -17.77 -7.61 -9.32
CA THR A 65 -17.24 -8.63 -10.24
C THR A 65 -16.31 -9.62 -9.53
N GLN A 66 -15.75 -9.21 -8.38
CA GLN A 66 -14.96 -10.05 -7.50
C GLN A 66 -15.30 -9.73 -6.05
N ASP A 67 -15.41 -10.76 -5.21
CA ASP A 67 -15.61 -10.65 -3.77
C ASP A 67 -14.77 -11.73 -3.08
N TYR A 68 -13.73 -11.30 -2.38
CA TYR A 68 -12.77 -12.19 -1.74
C TYR A 68 -12.65 -11.83 -0.26
N GLY A 69 -12.70 -12.84 0.61
CA GLY A 69 -12.54 -12.70 2.05
C GLY A 69 -11.39 -13.53 2.60
N GLN A 70 -10.73 -13.02 3.64
CA GLN A 70 -9.72 -13.74 4.39
C GLN A 70 -9.76 -13.31 5.86
N GLU A 71 -9.38 -14.22 6.77
CA GLU A 71 -9.20 -13.91 8.18
C GLU A 71 -7.71 -13.90 8.54
N TYR A 72 -7.31 -12.93 9.35
CA TYR A 72 -5.98 -12.86 9.93
C TYR A 72 -6.07 -12.97 11.45
N ARG A 73 -5.31 -13.89 12.02
CA ARG A 73 -5.01 -13.96 13.47
C ARG A 73 -3.54 -13.66 13.77
N SER A 74 -2.73 -13.59 12.72
CA SER A 74 -1.31 -13.28 12.76
C SER A 74 -0.87 -12.73 11.39
N LEU A 75 0.27 -12.05 11.36
CA LEU A 75 0.91 -11.59 10.13
C LEU A 75 2.06 -12.50 9.75
N GLY A 76 2.23 -12.73 8.45
CA GLY A 76 3.43 -13.39 7.94
C GLY A 76 4.66 -12.49 8.02
N ARG A 77 5.87 -13.06 7.98
CA ARG A 77 7.12 -12.29 8.06
C ARG A 77 7.39 -11.42 6.83
N GLN A 78 6.59 -11.56 5.77
CA GLN A 78 6.71 -10.86 4.50
C GLN A 78 6.12 -9.45 4.54
N ILE A 79 5.45 -9.08 5.63
CA ILE A 79 4.83 -7.78 5.81
C ILE A 79 5.28 -7.13 7.11
N ILE A 80 5.71 -5.87 7.01
CA ILE A 80 6.14 -5.05 8.14
C ILE A 80 5.35 -3.75 8.11
N PHE A 81 4.72 -3.42 9.24
CA PHE A 81 3.99 -2.19 9.49
C PHE A 81 4.79 -1.29 10.43
N PHE A 82 4.91 -0.03 10.05
CA PHE A 82 5.36 1.07 10.88
C PHE A 82 4.23 1.56 11.78
N GLU A 83 4.58 2.36 12.79
CA GLU A 83 3.63 2.83 13.81
C GLU A 83 2.48 3.68 13.29
N THR A 84 2.69 4.30 12.12
CA THR A 84 1.66 5.06 11.41
C THR A 84 0.60 4.16 10.78
N GLY A 85 0.87 2.86 10.64
CA GLY A 85 0.10 1.93 9.82
C GLY A 85 0.63 1.79 8.39
N THR A 86 1.66 2.58 8.01
CA THR A 86 2.37 2.42 6.74
C THR A 86 3.05 1.07 6.71
N PHE A 87 3.12 0.40 5.57
CA PHE A 87 3.69 -0.94 5.48
C PHE A 87 4.44 -1.22 4.19
N SER A 88 5.24 -2.28 4.24
CA SER A 88 5.79 -2.93 3.06
C SER A 88 5.48 -4.42 3.11
N LYS A 89 5.06 -4.98 1.97
CA LYS A 89 4.80 -6.40 1.77
C LYS A 89 5.52 -6.87 0.51
N GLY A 90 6.19 -8.01 0.52
CA GLY A 90 6.84 -8.50 -0.70
C GLY A 90 7.38 -9.92 -0.59
N SER A 91 7.82 -10.47 -1.72
CA SER A 91 8.40 -11.81 -1.76
C SER A 91 9.67 -11.90 -0.92
N PHE A 92 9.88 -13.04 -0.25
CA PHE A 92 11.05 -13.26 0.61
C PHE A 92 12.35 -13.49 -0.15
N GLN A 93 12.25 -14.06 -1.33
CA GLN A 93 13.36 -14.48 -2.15
C GLN A 93 13.07 -14.08 -3.58
N LEU A 94 14.09 -13.57 -4.25
CA LEU A 94 14.11 -13.52 -5.70
C LEU A 94 14.47 -14.94 -6.16
N ALA A 95 13.58 -15.58 -6.92
CA ALA A 95 13.81 -16.93 -7.43
C ALA A 95 13.89 -16.88 -8.97
N PRO A 96 14.80 -17.65 -9.60
CA PRO A 96 14.83 -17.77 -11.05
C PRO A 96 13.45 -18.16 -11.59
N PHE A 97 12.97 -17.44 -12.60
CA PHE A 97 11.70 -17.70 -13.30
C PHE A 97 10.43 -17.53 -12.46
N ALA A 98 10.50 -16.89 -11.30
CA ALA A 98 9.34 -16.49 -10.51
C ALA A 98 9.09 -14.99 -10.64
N ASP A 99 7.82 -14.60 -10.71
CA ASP A 99 7.46 -13.18 -10.66
C ASP A 99 7.84 -12.61 -9.30
N PHE A 100 8.44 -11.41 -9.30
CA PHE A 100 8.81 -10.70 -8.08
C PHE A 100 7.91 -9.50 -7.89
N GLY A 101 7.45 -9.30 -6.65
CA GLY A 101 6.52 -8.24 -6.32
C GLY A 101 6.80 -7.63 -4.97
N SER A 102 6.64 -6.31 -4.90
CA SER A 102 6.61 -5.58 -3.64
C SER A 102 5.45 -4.61 -3.64
N GLU A 103 4.89 -4.38 -2.46
CA GLU A 103 3.81 -3.45 -2.20
C GLU A 103 4.24 -2.52 -1.07
N PHE A 104 4.16 -1.22 -1.31
CA PHE A 104 4.37 -0.17 -0.33
C PHE A 104 3.04 0.50 -0.05
N GLY A 105 2.57 0.46 1.19
CA GLY A 105 1.32 1.09 1.59
C GLY A 105 1.57 2.28 2.50
N PHE A 106 1.32 3.48 2.02
CA PHE A 106 1.39 4.72 2.78
C PHE A 106 0.01 5.09 3.30
N ILE A 107 -0.09 5.49 4.57
CA ILE A 107 -1.32 5.97 5.21
C ILE A 107 -1.06 7.34 5.83
N GLU A 108 -2.01 8.24 5.63
CA GLU A 108 -2.04 9.54 6.29
C GLU A 108 -3.51 9.89 6.56
N GLY A 109 -3.90 9.87 7.84
CA GLY A 109 -5.28 10.06 8.27
C GLY A 109 -6.26 9.11 7.56
N ASP A 110 -7.21 9.70 6.83
CA ASP A 110 -8.28 9.00 6.12
C ASP A 110 -7.97 8.71 4.64
N ARG A 111 -6.70 8.83 4.24
CA ARG A 111 -6.23 8.45 2.90
C ARG A 111 -5.11 7.42 2.97
N ARG A 112 -5.16 6.45 2.07
CA ARG A 112 -4.05 5.53 1.80
C ARG A 112 -3.68 5.54 0.33
N LEU A 113 -2.38 5.42 0.08
CA LEU A 113 -1.81 5.21 -1.24
C LEU A 113 -0.94 3.96 -1.16
N ARG A 114 -1.31 2.92 -1.89
CA ARG A 114 -0.48 1.73 -2.02
C ARG A 114 0.08 1.64 -3.44
N CYS A 115 1.33 1.24 -3.54
CA CYS A 115 2.03 1.08 -4.80
C CYS A 115 2.56 -0.35 -4.86
N VAL A 116 2.08 -1.13 -5.83
CA VAL A 116 2.59 -2.46 -6.12
C VAL A 116 3.49 -2.38 -7.34
N LEU A 117 4.73 -2.84 -7.20
CA LEU A 117 5.68 -3.02 -8.29
C LEU A 117 5.76 -4.50 -8.62
N LEU A 118 5.51 -4.88 -9.87
CA LEU A 118 5.62 -6.25 -10.35
C LEU A 118 6.70 -6.34 -11.42
N TYR A 119 7.59 -7.32 -11.24
CA TYR A 119 8.66 -7.66 -12.16
C TYR A 119 8.39 -9.03 -12.79
N ASP A 120 8.66 -9.15 -14.08
CA ASP A 120 8.49 -10.39 -14.82
C ASP A 120 9.65 -11.37 -14.58
N ARG A 121 9.60 -12.51 -15.27
CA ARG A 121 10.61 -13.57 -15.18
C ARG A 121 11.96 -13.18 -15.77
N GLN A 122 12.04 -12.07 -16.49
CA GLN A 122 13.27 -11.46 -16.99
C GLN A 122 13.82 -10.41 -16.00
N ASN A 123 13.16 -10.20 -14.87
CA ASN A 123 13.43 -9.16 -13.87
C ASN A 123 13.22 -7.74 -14.40
N GLU A 124 12.42 -7.58 -15.45
CA GLU A 124 12.04 -6.28 -15.98
C GLU A 124 10.78 -5.79 -15.26
N LEU A 125 10.68 -4.48 -15.03
CA LEU A 125 9.47 -3.90 -14.46
C LEU A 125 8.32 -4.13 -15.44
N SER A 126 7.35 -4.95 -15.03
CA SER A 126 6.23 -5.37 -15.88
C SER A 126 5.02 -4.46 -15.70
N SER A 127 4.69 -4.11 -14.46
CA SER A 127 3.60 -3.18 -14.19
C SER A 127 3.68 -2.54 -12.81
N ILE A 128 3.04 -1.38 -12.69
CA ILE A 128 2.82 -0.67 -11.44
C ILE A 128 1.31 -0.71 -11.18
N THR A 129 0.88 -1.00 -9.95
CA THR A 129 -0.52 -0.81 -9.54
C THR A 129 -0.59 0.22 -8.43
N LEU A 130 -1.22 1.36 -8.71
CA LEU A 130 -1.56 2.35 -7.69
C LEU A 130 -2.94 2.06 -7.14
N ILE A 131 -3.01 1.86 -5.82
CA ILE A 131 -4.26 1.63 -5.10
C ILE A 131 -4.51 2.84 -4.22
N ARG A 132 -5.49 3.65 -4.62
CA ARG A 132 -5.77 4.97 -4.04
C ARG A 132 -7.08 4.88 -3.30
N GLU A 133 -7.01 5.02 -1.98
CA GLU A 133 -8.10 4.66 -1.07
C GLU A 133 -8.41 5.78 -0.09
N PHE A 134 -9.70 5.97 0.17
CA PHE A 134 -10.25 6.93 1.10
C PHE A 134 -11.12 6.20 2.11
N ARG A 135 -11.06 6.62 3.38
CA ARG A 135 -11.93 6.04 4.41
C ARG A 135 -13.38 6.40 4.10
N SER A 136 -14.27 5.41 4.15
CA SER A 136 -15.70 5.59 3.93
C SER A 136 -16.28 6.62 4.90
N GLY A 137 -17.09 7.55 4.38
CA GLY A 137 -17.68 8.64 5.17
C GLY A 137 -16.73 9.79 5.54
N SER A 138 -15.47 9.75 5.10
CA SER A 138 -14.52 10.85 5.32
C SER A 138 -14.60 11.92 4.21
N ASN A 139 -13.99 13.08 4.48
CA ASN A 139 -13.79 14.15 3.50
C ASN A 139 -12.40 14.09 2.83
N ALA A 140 -11.72 12.94 2.88
CA ALA A 140 -10.42 12.78 2.27
C ALA A 140 -10.49 12.95 0.74
N GLN A 141 -9.51 13.65 0.17
CA GLN A 141 -9.51 14.01 -1.25
C GLN A 141 -8.27 13.49 -1.97
N GLU A 142 -8.42 13.27 -3.27
CA GLU A 142 -7.31 12.92 -4.15
C GLU A 142 -6.27 14.06 -4.21
N ARG A 143 -5.00 13.69 -4.34
CA ARG A 143 -3.91 14.65 -4.52
C ARG A 143 -3.68 14.91 -6.03
N PRO A 144 -3.21 16.11 -6.41
CA PRO A 144 -2.91 16.40 -7.80
C PRO A 144 -1.83 15.43 -8.34
N PRO A 145 -1.82 15.14 -9.66
CA PRO A 145 -0.75 14.37 -10.28
C PRO A 145 0.64 14.94 -9.97
N LEU A 146 1.60 14.04 -9.78
CA LEU A 146 2.99 14.42 -9.50
C LEU A 146 3.63 15.05 -10.74
N THR A 147 4.26 16.21 -10.56
CA THR A 147 5.04 16.93 -11.57
C THR A 147 6.49 17.05 -11.13
N LEU A 148 7.41 17.25 -12.09
CA LEU A 148 8.82 17.46 -11.74
C LEU A 148 8.99 18.72 -10.88
N GLU A 149 8.23 19.77 -11.20
CA GLU A 149 8.25 21.05 -10.50
C GLU A 149 7.91 20.90 -9.01
N GLN A 150 7.02 19.98 -8.66
CA GLN A 150 6.69 19.67 -7.26
C GLN A 150 7.83 18.98 -6.49
N LEU A 151 8.82 18.41 -7.19
CA LEU A 151 9.95 17.71 -6.57
C LEU A 151 11.21 18.57 -6.44
N LEU A 152 11.31 19.66 -7.21
CA LEU A 152 12.51 20.52 -7.22
C LEU A 152 12.75 21.17 -5.85
N GLY A 153 14.02 21.20 -5.44
CA GLY A 153 14.45 21.84 -4.20
C GLY A 153 15.17 20.89 -3.25
N THR A 154 15.23 21.27 -1.97
CA THR A 154 15.87 20.51 -0.91
C THR A 154 14.82 19.97 0.06
N TRP A 155 14.85 18.67 0.27
CA TRP A 155 13.99 17.93 1.18
C TRP A 155 14.81 17.46 2.36
N GLN A 156 14.31 17.69 3.57
CA GLN A 156 14.93 17.21 4.81
C GLN A 156 13.89 16.45 5.62
N GLY A 157 14.33 15.42 6.32
CA GLY A 157 13.41 14.62 7.13
C GLY A 157 14.10 13.54 7.92
N LYS A 158 13.30 12.56 8.33
CA LYS A 158 13.75 11.40 9.12
C LYS A 158 13.35 10.13 8.42
N ALA A 159 14.22 9.13 8.47
CA ALA A 159 13.96 7.80 7.99
C ALA A 159 14.05 6.78 9.13
N TYR A 160 13.23 5.74 9.00
CA TYR A 160 13.12 4.66 9.95
C TYR A 160 13.32 3.35 9.20
N THR A 161 14.30 2.54 9.59
CA THR A 161 14.53 1.23 9.00
C THR A 161 14.02 0.15 9.94
N ALA A 162 13.08 -0.64 9.45
CA ALA A 162 12.56 -1.81 10.16
C ALA A 162 13.12 -3.10 9.56
N TYR A 163 13.24 -4.13 10.39
CA TYR A 163 13.85 -5.40 10.02
C TYR A 163 12.89 -6.57 10.24
N ARG A 164 13.06 -7.62 9.44
CA ARG A 164 12.17 -8.79 9.44
C ARG A 164 12.23 -9.62 10.72
N ASP A 165 13.34 -9.54 11.44
CA ASP A 165 13.50 -10.15 12.77
C ASP A 165 12.85 -9.31 13.89
N LEU A 166 12.23 -8.18 13.54
CA LEU A 166 11.59 -7.24 14.45
C LEU A 166 12.54 -6.68 15.51
N ARG A 167 13.85 -6.66 15.21
CA ARG A 167 14.80 -5.90 16.03
C ARG A 167 14.44 -4.41 16.01
N PRO A 168 14.89 -3.63 17.01
CA PRO A 168 14.58 -2.20 17.11
C PRO A 168 14.85 -1.46 15.80
N THR A 169 14.00 -0.50 15.46
CA THR A 169 14.15 0.26 14.23
C THR A 169 15.27 1.30 14.35
N ASP A 170 16.13 1.36 13.33
CA ASP A 170 17.13 2.42 13.22
C ASP A 170 16.48 3.72 12.75
N LYS A 171 17.03 4.85 13.21
CA LYS A 171 16.53 6.19 12.93
C LYS A 171 17.68 7.08 12.47
N PHE A 172 17.47 7.82 11.40
CA PHE A 172 18.48 8.75 10.87
C PHE A 172 17.83 9.92 10.16
N GLU A 173 18.54 11.05 10.15
CA GLU A 173 18.15 12.24 9.38
C GLU A 173 18.48 12.02 7.90
N THR A 174 17.66 12.58 7.02
CA THR A 174 17.81 12.49 5.57
C THR A 174 17.83 13.88 4.93
N SER A 175 18.57 14.01 3.83
CA SER A 175 18.57 15.18 2.96
C SER A 175 18.60 14.72 1.51
N LEU A 176 17.70 15.25 0.69
CA LEU A 176 17.62 14.99 -0.74
C LEU A 176 17.56 16.32 -1.49
N GLU A 177 18.42 16.51 -2.48
CA GLU A 177 18.37 17.66 -3.37
C GLU A 177 17.97 17.21 -4.77
N VAL A 178 16.94 17.85 -5.33
CA VAL A 178 16.45 17.58 -6.68
C VAL A 178 16.60 18.86 -7.51
N LYS A 179 17.34 18.75 -8.61
CA LYS A 179 17.62 19.84 -9.53
C LYS A 179 17.17 19.46 -10.94
N LYS A 180 16.76 20.46 -11.71
CA LYS A 180 16.57 20.32 -13.15
C LYS A 180 17.94 20.50 -13.81
N ASN A 181 18.36 19.52 -14.60
CA ASN A 181 19.57 19.62 -15.43
C ASN A 181 19.39 20.64 -16.55
#